data_AF-A0A432GA31-F1
#
_entry.id   AF-A0A432GA31-F1
#
_cell.length_a   1.000
_cell.length_b   1.000
_cell.length_c   1.000
_cell.angle_alpha   90.00
_cell.angle_beta   90.00
_cell.angle_gamma   90.00
#
_symmetry.space_group_name_H-M   'P 1'
#
loop_
_entity.id
_entity.type
_entity.pdbx_description
1 polymer ?
#
loop_
_entity_poly.entity_id
_entity_poly.type
_entity_poly.pdbx_seq_one_letter_code
_entity_poly.pdbx_strand_id
1 'polypeptide(L)' 'MIDSIWGIFTIGLLLGAPSGIAPGPMLILIISETLRHGIHAGAKVACIPLLTDIPVVLISGFL' A
#
# COMPACT_ATOMS: atom_id res chain seq x y z
N MET A 1 -11.10 12.08 24.05
CA MET A 1 -11.65 10.69 23.94
C MET A 1 -10.76 9.80 23.07
N ILE A 2 -9.93 10.36 22.20
CA ILE A 2 -8.91 9.63 21.41
C ILE A 2 -7.65 9.31 22.27
N ASP A 3 -7.48 10.02 23.39
CA ASP A 3 -6.35 9.89 24.33
C ASP A 3 -6.45 8.64 25.22
N SER A 4 -7.62 7.99 25.24
CA SER A 4 -7.84 6.75 25.97
C SER A 4 -7.28 5.56 25.18
N ILE A 5 -6.60 4.62 25.86
CA ILE A 5 -6.03 3.41 25.26
C ILE A 5 -7.07 2.63 24.43
N TRP A 6 -8.31 2.60 24.91
CA TRP A 6 -9.46 1.98 24.23
C TRP A 6 -9.85 2.70 22.94
N GLY A 7 -9.70 4.02 22.88
CA GLY A 7 -9.93 4.84 21.68
C GLY A 7 -8.89 4.58 20.61
N ILE A 8 -7.61 4.50 20.99
CA ILE A 8 -6.52 4.15 20.07
C ILE A 8 -6.74 2.75 19.48
N PHE A 9 -7.13 1.79 20.31
CA PHE A 9 -7.37 0.41 19.88
C PHE A 9 -8.56 0.31 18.92
N THR A 10 -9.68 0.97 19.22
CA THR A 10 -10.85 0.97 18.33
C THR A 10 -10.56 1.65 17.00
N ILE A 11 -9.86 2.79 17.00
CA ILE A 11 -9.48 3.48 15.76
C ILE A 11 -8.51 2.64 14.93
N GLY A 12 -7.49 2.05 15.57
CA GLY A 12 -6.54 1.16 14.91
C GLY A 12 -7.21 -0.06 14.29
N LEU A 13 -8.21 -0.65 14.97
CA LEU A 13 -8.96 -1.79 14.45
C LEU A 13 -9.88 -1.39 13.30
N LEU A 14 -10.57 -0.24 13.41
CA LEU A 14 -11.47 0.28 12.37
C LEU A 14 -10.73 0.70 11.10
N LEU A 15 -9.53 1.26 11.21
CA LEU A 15 -8.73 1.66 10.04
C LEU A 15 -7.86 0.51 9.51
N GLY A 16 -7.31 -0.31 10.40
CA GLY A 16 -6.40 -1.39 10.06
C GLY A 16 -7.09 -2.63 9.49
N ALA A 17 -8.19 -3.10 10.09
CA ALA A 17 -8.84 -4.33 9.66
C ALA A 17 -9.37 -4.26 8.21
N PRO A 18 -10.02 -3.16 7.74
CA PRO A 18 -10.41 -3.04 6.35
C PRO A 18 -9.22 -2.95 5.38
N SER A 19 -8.12 -2.29 5.81
CA SER A 19 -6.91 -2.15 4.99
C SER A 19 -6.19 -3.47 4.71
N GLY A 20 -6.37 -4.47 5.58
CA GLY A 20 -5.79 -5.81 5.41
C GLY A 20 -6.63 -6.75 4.55
N ILE A 21 -7.95 -6.52 4.44
CA ILE A 21 -8.87 -7.33 3.63
C ILE A 21 -8.94 -6.81 2.19
N ALA A 22 -9.00 -5.48 2.02
CA ALA A 22 -9.00 -4.90 0.70
C ALA A 22 -7.60 -5.00 0.08
N PRO A 23 -7.46 -5.52 -1.15
CA PRO A 23 -6.19 -5.41 -1.85
C PRO A 23 -5.83 -3.94 -1.93
N GLY A 24 -4.60 -3.58 -1.53
CA GLY A 24 -4.16 -2.19 -1.55
C GLY A 24 -4.19 -1.61 -2.97
N PRO A 25 -4.16 -0.28 -3.11
CA PRO A 25 -4.27 0.40 -4.41
C PRO A 25 -3.23 -0.09 -5.43
N MET A 26 -1.99 -0.33 -5.00
CA MET A 26 -0.94 -0.89 -5.87
C MET A 26 -1.25 -2.30 -6.34
N LEU A 27 -1.74 -3.17 -5.45
CA LEU A 27 -2.09 -4.54 -5.80
C LEU A 27 -3.28 -4.58 -6.76
N ILE A 28 -4.28 -3.71 -6.54
CA ILE A 28 -5.39 -3.52 -7.47
C ILE A 28 -4.88 -3.15 -8.86
N LEU A 29 -3.97 -2.17 -8.96
CA LEU A 29 -3.41 -1.75 -10.24
C LEU A 29 -2.64 -2.87 -10.93
N ILE A 30 -1.82 -3.63 -10.20
CA ILE A 30 -1.09 -4.77 -10.75
C ILE A 30 -2.06 -5.81 -11.30
N ILE A 31 -3.11 -6.15 -10.55
CA ILE A 31 -4.13 -7.13 -10.99
C ILE A 31 -4.88 -6.61 -12.21
N SER A 32 -5.38 -5.37 -12.17
CA SER A 32 -6.11 -4.75 -13.29
C SER A 32 -5.25 -4.73 -14.55
N GLU A 33 -3.97 -4.39 -14.45
CA GLU A 33 -3.10 -4.29 -15.60
C GLU A 33 -2.63 -5.66 -16.12
N THR A 34 -2.49 -6.64 -15.22
CA THR A 34 -2.28 -8.04 -15.59
C THR A 34 -3.47 -8.60 -16.38
N LEU A 35 -4.69 -8.32 -15.94
CA LEU A 35 -5.91 -8.82 -16.60
C LEU A 35 -6.19 -8.12 -17.92
N ARG A 36 -5.94 -6.81 -18.00
CA ARG A 36 -6.30 -5.98 -19.16
C ARG A 36 -5.24 -5.99 -20.27
N HIS A 37 -3.96 -6.09 -19.90
CA HIS A 37 -2.83 -5.98 -20.83
C HIS A 37 -1.82 -7.13 -20.73
N GLY A 38 -2.11 -8.15 -19.91
CA GLY A 38 -1.30 -9.36 -19.77
C GLY A 38 -0.18 -9.23 -18.72
N ILE A 39 0.48 -10.36 -18.46
CA ILE A 39 1.48 -10.52 -17.39
C ILE A 39 2.65 -9.54 -17.48
N HIS A 40 3.07 -9.17 -18.69
CA HIS A 40 4.19 -8.25 -18.89
C HIS A 40 3.86 -6.81 -18.47
N ALA A 41 2.60 -6.39 -18.62
CA ALA A 41 2.17 -5.08 -18.19
C ALA A 41 2.06 -5.02 -16.66
N GLY A 42 1.45 -6.04 -16.05
CA GLY A 42 1.39 -6.18 -14.59
C GLY A 42 2.78 -6.23 -13.94
N ALA A 43 3.73 -6.97 -14.53
CA ALA A 43 5.11 -7.04 -14.03
C ALA A 43 5.82 -5.67 -14.06
N LYS A 44 5.60 -4.86 -15.11
CA LYS A 44 6.13 -3.49 -15.16
C LYS A 44 5.56 -2.62 -14.05
N VAL A 45 4.24 -2.70 -13.82
CA VAL A 45 3.57 -1.95 -12.74
C VAL A 45 4.06 -2.38 -11.36
N ALA A 46 4.28 -3.68 -11.16
CA ALA A 46 4.81 -4.22 -9.90
C ALA A 46 6.23 -3.73 -9.58
N CYS A 47 7.02 -3.32 -10.59
CA CYS A 47 8.36 -2.77 -10.42
C CYS A 47 8.39 -1.25 -10.16
N ILE A 48 7.30 -0.51 -10.41
CA ILE A 48 7.21 0.93 -10.14
C ILE A 48 7.59 1.30 -8.70
N PRO A 49 7.09 0.62 -7.65
CA PRO A 49 7.43 0.98 -6.27
C PRO A 49 8.91 0.78 -5.95
N LEU A 50 9.65 -0.12 -6.62
CA LEU A 50 11.11 -0.13 -6.45
C LEU A 50 11.73 1.17 -6.95
N LEU A 51 11.27 1.67 -8.11
CA LEU A 51 11.83 2.87 -8.70
C LEU A 51 11.45 4.14 -7.91
N THR A 52 10.24 4.20 -7.37
CA THR A 52 9.74 5.35 -6.61
C THR A 52 10.13 5.29 -5.14
N ASP A 53 10.10 4.12 -4.51
CA ASP A 53 10.27 4.00 -3.06
C ASP A 53 11.76 3.98 -2.70
N ILE A 54 12.68 3.54 -3.57
CA ILE A 54 14.13 3.67 -3.32
C ILE A 54 14.52 5.12 -3.01
N PRO A 55 14.24 6.11 -3.88
CA PRO A 55 14.58 7.50 -3.56
C PRO A 55 13.80 8.02 -2.35
N VAL A 56 12.53 7.65 -2.16
CA VAL A 56 11.74 8.07 -0.98
C VAL A 56 12.33 7.53 0.32
N VAL A 57 12.67 6.25 0.38
CA VAL A 57 13.29 5.61 1.56
C VAL A 57 14.68 6.17 1.82
N LEU A 58 15.48 6.39 0.78
CA LEU A 58 16.80 7.02 0.92
C LEU A 58 16.70 8.44 1.47
N ILE A 59 15.77 9.26 0.96
CA ILE A 59 15.54 10.61 1.47
C ILE A 59 15.00 10.56 2.90
N SER A 60 14.02 9.70 3.18
CA SER A 60 13.41 9.58 4.51
C SER A 60 14.37 9.02 5.56
N GLY A 61 15.37 8.22 5.17
CA GLY A 61 16.40 7.73 6.09
C GLY A 61 17.56 8.71 6.31
N PHE A 62 17.70 9.70 5.43
CA PHE A 62 18.78 10.71 5.50
C PHE A 62 18.30 12.04 6.10
N LEU A 63 16.99 12.32 6.08
CA LEU A 63 16.33 13.46 6.72
C LEU A 63 15.96 13.14 8.18
#